data_AF-A0A0R1MGB0-F1
#
_entry.id   AF-A0A0R1MGB0-F1
#
_cell.length_a   1.000
_cell.length_b   1.000
_cell.length_c   1.000
_cell.angle_alpha   90.00
_cell.angle_beta   90.00
_cell.angle_gamma   90.00
#
_symmetry.space_group_name_H-M   'P 1'
#
loop_
_entity.id
_entity.type
_entity.pdbx_description
1 polymer ?
#
loop_
_entity_poly.entity_id
_entity_poly.type
_entity_poly.pdbx_seq_one_letter_code
_entity_poly.pdbx_strand_id
1 'polypeptide(L)'
;MNIMWQNIKLNRFWFLTGLETVALGMFFVAMPDYIPSIDRLGGYLGIFDDNPAAVIIIIVGTLGVIVSSFKMSPDIHRGMSYVEEALWTFYATIMLMRDVTNPNQRLISLATIFIIFVAARIAAEIWIAEPTKSEVELQSRIKELNQKIDGILKK
;
A
#
# COMPACT_ATOMS: atom_id res chain seq x y z
N MET A 1 25.43 -5.88 17.86
CA MET A 1 24.76 -5.20 16.72
C MET A 1 23.26 -5.34 16.94
N ASN A 2 22.52 -4.24 17.10
CA ASN A 2 21.11 -4.27 17.53
C ASN A 2 20.24 -5.06 16.55
N ILE A 3 19.41 -5.97 17.07
CA ILE A 3 18.49 -6.84 16.31
C ILE A 3 17.59 -6.01 15.39
N MET A 4 17.15 -4.84 15.86
CA MET A 4 16.35 -3.89 15.08
C MET A 4 17.06 -3.41 13.80
N TRP A 5 18.36 -3.12 13.89
CA TRP A 5 19.14 -2.64 12.73
C TRP A 5 19.34 -3.72 11.67
N GLN A 6 19.42 -4.98 12.08
CA GLN A 6 19.47 -6.11 11.16
C GLN A 6 18.14 -6.29 10.43
N ASN A 7 17.01 -6.16 11.13
CA ASN A 7 15.69 -6.26 10.52
C ASN A 7 15.42 -5.10 9.54
N ILE A 8 15.78 -3.87 9.89
CA ILE A 8 15.66 -2.72 8.99
C ILE A 8 16.50 -2.92 7.73
N LYS A 9 17.70 -3.52 7.82
CA LYS A 9 18.52 -3.82 6.63
C LYS A 9 17.89 -4.85 5.70
N LEU A 10 17.22 -5.86 6.27
CA LEU A 10 16.53 -6.91 5.52
C LEU A 10 15.24 -6.36 4.88
N ASN A 11 14.51 -5.51 5.60
CA ASN A 11 13.23 -4.93 5.18
C ASN A 11 13.35 -3.47 4.73
N ARG A 12 14.52 -3.06 4.21
CA ARG A 12 14.83 -1.64 3.94
C ARG A 12 13.83 -0.96 3.00
N PHE A 13 13.31 -1.70 2.02
CA PHE A 13 12.33 -1.19 1.07
C PHE A 13 10.99 -0.93 1.75
N TRP A 14 10.50 -1.87 2.56
CA TRP A 14 9.26 -1.72 3.33
C TRP A 14 9.35 -0.60 4.37
N PHE A 15 10.50 -0.48 5.03
CA PHE A 15 10.74 0.62 5.97
C PHE A 15 10.69 1.97 5.26
N LEU A 16 11.30 2.08 4.07
CA LEU A 16 11.28 3.30 3.28
C LEU A 16 9.87 3.62 2.76
N THR A 17 9.12 2.63 2.27
CA THR A 17 7.73 2.80 1.85
C THR A 17 6.85 3.29 3.00
N GLY A 18 7.01 2.75 4.20
CA GLY A 18 6.31 3.22 5.39
C GLY A 18 6.61 4.70 5.68
N LEU A 19 7.88 5.11 5.58
CA LEU A 19 8.28 6.52 5.75
C LEU A 19 7.72 7.44 4.66
N GLU A 20 7.76 7.00 3.40
CA GLU A 20 7.16 7.75 2.28
C GLU A 20 5.66 7.91 2.48
N THR A 21 4.99 6.90 3.03
CA THR A 21 3.55 6.93 3.34
C THR A 21 3.27 7.94 4.46
N VAL A 22 4.08 7.95 5.53
CA VAL A 22 3.98 8.99 6.58
C VAL A 22 4.22 10.38 5.99
N ALA A 23 5.22 10.55 5.12
CA ALA A 23 5.51 11.81 4.46
C ALA A 23 4.35 12.29 3.58
N LEU A 24 3.70 11.39 2.84
CA LEU A 24 2.50 11.68 2.06
C LEU A 24 1.35 12.15 2.96
N GLY A 25 1.12 11.47 4.08
CA GLY A 25 0.11 11.88 5.06
C GLY A 25 0.39 13.27 5.64
N MET A 26 1.63 13.55 6.05
CA MET A 26 2.04 14.87 6.52
C MET A 26 1.87 15.96 5.44
N PHE A 27 2.15 15.62 4.18
CA PHE A 27 1.96 16.54 3.06
C PHE A 27 0.48 16.94 2.89
N PHE A 28 -0.46 16.01 3.05
CA PHE A 28 -1.89 16.34 3.00
C PHE A 28 -2.40 17.12 4.21
N VAL A 29 -1.79 16.94 5.39
CA VAL A 29 -2.05 17.81 6.54
C VAL A 29 -1.57 19.23 6.26
N ALA A 30 -0.39 19.39 5.63
CA ALA A 30 0.18 20.69 5.30
C ALA A 30 -0.53 21.40 4.13
N MET A 31 -1.15 20.63 3.22
CA MET A 31 -1.85 21.15 2.03
C MET A 31 -3.24 20.52 1.90
N PRO A 32 -4.22 20.92 2.73
CA PRO A 32 -5.56 20.31 2.76
C PRO A 32 -6.31 20.45 1.42
N ASP A 33 -6.08 21.55 0.68
CA ASP A 33 -6.73 21.82 -0.62
C ASP A 33 -6.03 21.16 -1.82
N TYR A 34 -4.94 20.40 -1.61
CA TYR A 34 -4.12 19.88 -2.72
C TYR A 34 -4.85 18.83 -3.58
N ILE A 35 -5.78 18.11 -2.96
CA ILE A 35 -6.73 17.22 -3.63
C ILE A 35 -8.11 17.82 -3.34
N PRO A 36 -8.88 18.23 -4.37
CA PRO A 36 -10.23 18.76 -4.16
C PRO A 36 -11.02 17.77 -3.33
N SER A 37 -11.46 18.27 -2.19
CA SER A 37 -11.79 17.52 -0.99
C SER A 37 -12.49 16.17 -1.21
N ILE A 38 -11.83 15.12 -0.70
CA ILE A 38 -12.49 13.87 -0.30
C ILE A 38 -13.54 14.15 0.81
N ASP A 39 -13.60 15.36 1.39
CA ASP A 39 -14.61 15.81 2.37
C ASP A 39 -16.06 15.57 1.96
N ARG A 40 -16.37 15.49 0.66
CA ARG A 40 -17.75 15.16 0.24
C ARG A 40 -18.20 13.74 0.61
N LEU A 41 -17.27 12.85 1.00
CA LEU A 41 -17.57 11.52 1.56
C LEU A 41 -17.67 11.52 3.10
N GLY A 42 -17.40 12.66 3.76
CA GLY A 42 -17.17 12.77 5.21
C GLY A 42 -18.37 13.06 6.10
N GLY A 43 -19.59 12.64 5.75
CA GLY A 43 -20.81 12.98 6.50
C GLY A 43 -20.96 12.37 7.91
N TYR A 44 -19.98 11.62 8.45
CA TYR A 44 -20.20 10.81 9.67
C TYR A 44 -19.10 10.87 10.75
N LEU A 45 -18.02 11.64 10.58
CA LEU A 45 -16.91 11.66 11.55
C LEU A 45 -16.56 13.09 12.00
N GLY A 46 -17.46 13.73 12.73
CA GLY A 46 -17.32 15.10 13.28
C GLY A 46 -16.27 15.29 14.39
N ILE A 47 -15.20 14.50 14.38
CA ILE A 47 -14.04 14.62 15.30
C ILE A 47 -12.74 14.89 14.50
N PHE A 48 -12.75 14.72 13.18
CA PHE A 48 -11.60 14.92 12.29
C PHE A 48 -11.90 16.00 11.24
N ASP A 49 -12.19 17.23 11.69
CA ASP A 49 -12.64 18.33 10.82
C ASP A 49 -11.61 18.78 9.75
N ASP A 50 -10.33 18.38 9.85
CA ASP A 50 -9.23 18.92 9.04
C ASP A 50 -8.54 17.91 8.09
N ASN A 51 -9.23 16.84 7.63
CA ASN A 51 -8.76 15.80 6.67
C ASN A 51 -8.51 14.42 7.33
N PRO A 52 -9.57 13.62 7.61
CA PRO A 52 -9.45 12.30 8.24
C PRO A 52 -8.62 11.32 7.40
N ALA A 53 -8.59 11.49 6.09
CA ALA A 53 -7.81 10.64 5.19
C ALA A 53 -6.31 10.80 5.43
N ALA A 54 -5.83 12.02 5.68
CA ALA A 54 -4.41 12.26 5.99
C ALA A 54 -3.99 11.58 7.31
N VAL A 55 -4.83 11.61 8.33
CA VAL A 55 -4.58 10.92 9.61
C VAL A 55 -4.49 9.41 9.42
N ILE A 56 -5.41 8.83 8.65
CA ILE A 56 -5.39 7.40 8.33
C ILE A 56 -4.09 7.02 7.63
N ILE A 57 -3.64 7.81 6.64
CA ILE A 57 -2.37 7.57 5.94
C ILE A 57 -1.18 7.59 6.91
N ILE A 58 -1.13 8.56 7.82
CA ILE A 58 -0.05 8.65 8.82
C ILE A 58 -0.03 7.40 9.70
N ILE A 59 -1.21 6.94 10.15
CA ILE A 59 -1.33 5.71 10.95
C ILE A 59 -0.85 4.50 10.15
N VAL A 60 -1.31 4.33 8.91
CA VAL A 60 -0.92 3.22 8.03
C VAL A 60 0.58 3.25 7.78
N GLY A 61 1.17 4.39 7.42
CA GLY A 61 2.61 4.51 7.21
C GLY A 61 3.43 4.21 8.47
N THR A 62 2.95 4.68 9.63
CA THR A 62 3.61 4.39 10.92
C THR A 62 3.57 2.90 11.25
N LEU A 63 2.44 2.24 11.01
CA LEU A 63 2.33 0.79 11.14
C LEU A 63 3.29 0.09 10.17
N GLY A 64 3.38 0.51 8.91
CA GLY A 64 4.34 0.00 7.94
C GLY A 64 5.79 0.09 8.43
N VAL A 65 6.18 1.23 9.00
CA VAL A 65 7.51 1.43 9.63
C VAL A 65 7.73 0.47 10.80
N ILE A 66 6.75 0.31 11.68
CA ILE A 66 6.82 -0.58 12.84
C ILE A 66 6.95 -2.04 12.36
N VAL A 67 6.05 -2.51 11.50
CA VAL A 67 6.09 -3.87 10.94
C VAL A 67 7.45 -4.15 10.31
N SER A 68 8.01 -3.19 9.56
CA SER A 68 9.32 -3.32 8.92
C SER A 68 10.51 -3.37 9.90
N SER A 69 10.38 -2.71 11.05
CA SER A 69 11.45 -2.59 12.05
C SER A 69 11.53 -3.80 12.99
N PHE A 70 10.42 -4.51 13.18
CA PHE A 70 10.33 -5.68 14.05
C PHE A 70 10.29 -6.98 13.25
N LYS A 71 10.62 -8.10 13.90
CA LYS A 71 10.56 -9.43 13.29
C LYS A 71 9.11 -9.92 13.33
N MET A 72 8.28 -9.46 12.39
CA MET A 72 6.89 -9.91 12.25
C MET A 72 6.78 -11.14 11.34
N SER A 73 5.62 -11.79 11.35
CA SER A 73 5.38 -12.93 10.46
C SER A 73 5.34 -12.48 8.99
N PRO A 74 5.77 -13.32 8.05
CA PRO A 74 5.70 -13.00 6.61
C PRO A 74 4.28 -12.65 6.15
N ASP A 75 3.26 -13.26 6.75
CA ASP A 75 1.85 -13.00 6.44
C ASP A 75 1.44 -11.56 6.81
N ILE A 76 1.91 -11.05 7.96
CA ILE A 76 1.64 -9.67 8.38
C ILE A 76 2.36 -8.68 7.47
N HIS A 77 3.63 -8.95 7.14
CA HIS A 77 4.39 -8.12 6.21
C HIS A 77 3.67 -7.99 4.88
N ARG A 78 3.23 -9.12 4.30
CA ARG A 78 2.57 -9.12 3.00
C ARG A 78 1.18 -8.49 3.04
N GLY A 79 0.42 -8.70 4.12
CA GLY A 79 -0.84 -8.00 4.34
C GLY A 79 -0.65 -6.49 4.37
N MET A 80 0.37 -6.01 5.08
CA MET A 80 0.72 -4.59 5.11
C MET A 80 1.11 -4.07 3.72
N SER A 81 1.91 -4.83 2.97
CA SER A 81 2.29 -4.48 1.60
C SER A 81 1.08 -4.29 0.68
N TYR A 82 0.06 -5.16 0.75
CA TYR A 82 -1.16 -4.99 -0.03
C TYR A 82 -1.97 -3.75 0.39
N VAL A 83 -2.00 -3.44 1.68
CA VAL A 83 -2.65 -2.22 2.18
C VAL A 83 -1.92 -0.97 1.68
N GLU A 84 -0.59 -0.96 1.73
CA GLU A 84 0.22 0.13 1.18
C GLU A 84 0.02 0.24 -0.33
N GLU A 85 0.04 -0.86 -1.07
CA GLU A 85 -0.18 -0.86 -2.52
C GLU A 85 -1.55 -0.30 -2.91
N ALA A 86 -2.61 -0.73 -2.20
CA ALA A 86 -3.96 -0.22 -2.41
C ALA A 86 -4.05 1.29 -2.13
N LEU A 87 -3.41 1.75 -1.06
CA LEU A 87 -3.35 3.15 -0.68
C LEU A 87 -2.63 3.99 -1.75
N TRP A 88 -1.43 3.57 -2.16
CA TRP A 88 -0.63 4.27 -3.16
C TRP A 88 -1.31 4.28 -4.53
N THR A 89 -1.90 3.16 -4.96
CA THR A 89 -2.66 3.09 -6.21
C THR A 89 -3.90 3.98 -6.19
N PHE A 90 -4.61 4.03 -5.06
CA PHE A 90 -5.75 4.92 -4.88
C PHE A 90 -5.35 6.40 -5.04
N TYR A 91 -4.29 6.84 -4.35
CA TYR A 91 -3.80 8.22 -4.47
C TYR A 91 -3.18 8.52 -5.84
N ALA A 92 -2.51 7.55 -6.46
CA ALA A 92 -2.02 7.68 -7.85
C ALA A 92 -3.17 7.99 -8.80
N THR A 93 -4.27 7.26 -8.67
CA THR A 93 -5.46 7.42 -9.50
C THR A 93 -6.10 8.79 -9.28
N ILE A 94 -6.26 9.22 -8.03
CA ILE A 94 -6.85 10.54 -7.72
C ILE A 94 -5.98 11.68 -8.24
N MET A 95 -4.66 11.61 -8.01
CA MET A 95 -3.75 12.67 -8.47
C MET A 95 -3.68 12.71 -10.00
N LEU A 96 -3.72 11.56 -10.66
CA LEU A 96 -3.78 11.48 -12.12
C LEU A 96 -5.09 12.06 -12.66
N MET A 97 -6.23 11.72 -12.05
CA MET A 97 -7.52 12.31 -12.39
C MET A 97 -7.51 13.82 -12.22
N ARG A 98 -6.98 14.34 -11.11
CA ARG A 98 -6.83 15.78 -10.88
C ARG A 98 -6.02 16.45 -11.99
N ASP A 99 -4.86 15.89 -12.33
CA ASP A 99 -3.98 16.50 -13.32
C ASP A 99 -4.58 16.46 -14.74
N VAL A 100 -5.29 15.38 -15.10
CA VAL A 100 -5.95 15.24 -16.42
C VAL A 100 -7.21 16.10 -16.53
N THR A 101 -7.93 16.32 -15.43
CA THR A 101 -9.15 17.13 -15.43
C THR A 101 -8.90 18.63 -15.25
N ASN A 102 -7.70 19.03 -14.85
CA ASN A 102 -7.36 20.44 -14.67
C ASN A 102 -7.09 21.11 -16.03
N PRO A 103 -7.96 22.04 -16.49
CA PRO A 103 -7.83 22.68 -17.79
C PRO A 103 -6.59 23.59 -17.91
N ASN A 104 -5.97 23.95 -16.78
CA ASN A 104 -4.78 24.79 -16.72
C ASN A 104 -3.46 24.00 -16.66
N GLN A 105 -3.50 22.67 -16.43
CA GLN A 105 -2.30 21.83 -16.45
C GLN A 105 -2.12 21.19 -17.83
N ARG A 106 -1.05 21.58 -18.52
CA ARG A 106 -0.66 20.96 -19.82
C ARG A 106 0.12 19.65 -19.65
N LEU A 107 0.59 19.36 -18.44
CA LEU A 107 1.44 18.22 -18.12
C LEU A 107 1.03 17.61 -16.78
N ILE A 108 1.22 16.30 -16.66
CA ILE A 108 1.07 15.57 -15.39
C ILE A 108 2.07 16.16 -14.38
N SER A 109 1.59 16.45 -13.18
CA SER A 109 2.41 16.98 -12.10
C SER A 109 3.51 16.00 -11.73
N LEU A 110 4.69 16.54 -11.41
CA LEU A 110 5.81 15.74 -10.93
C LEU A 110 5.42 14.91 -9.69
N ALA A 111 4.53 15.42 -8.83
CA ALA A 111 4.03 14.71 -7.66
C ALA A 111 3.27 13.43 -8.06
N THR A 112 2.40 13.51 -9.06
CA THR A 112 1.63 12.37 -9.59
C THR A 112 2.55 11.32 -10.19
N ILE A 113 3.57 11.76 -10.93
CA ILE A 113 4.59 10.86 -11.49
C ILE A 113 5.29 10.10 -10.36
N PHE A 114 5.74 10.80 -9.31
CA PHE A 114 6.38 10.16 -8.16
C PHE A 114 5.48 9.15 -7.46
N ILE A 115 4.21 9.49 -7.25
CA ILE A 115 3.25 8.56 -6.62
C ILE A 115 3.08 7.29 -7.46
N ILE A 116 2.99 7.40 -8.79
CA ILE A 116 2.89 6.24 -9.69
C ILE A 116 4.15 5.38 -9.61
N PHE A 117 5.34 5.99 -9.56
CA PHE A 117 6.59 5.24 -9.40
C PHE A 117 6.68 4.50 -8.07
N VAL A 118 6.20 5.11 -6.98
CA VAL A 118 6.16 4.44 -5.67
C VAL A 118 5.18 3.27 -5.69
N ALA A 119 3.96 3.45 -6.23
CA ALA A 119 3.00 2.36 -6.40
C ALA A 119 3.59 1.21 -7.24
N ALA A 120 4.17 1.52 -8.41
CA ALA A 120 4.80 0.51 -9.26
C ALA A 120 5.94 -0.23 -8.55
N ARG A 121 6.73 0.46 -7.72
CA ARG A 121 7.79 -0.16 -6.91
C ARG A 121 7.21 -1.14 -5.89
N ILE A 122 6.16 -0.74 -5.16
CA ILE A 122 5.51 -1.60 -4.17
C ILE A 122 4.91 -2.83 -4.85
N ALA A 123 4.19 -2.65 -5.97
CA ALA A 123 3.68 -3.76 -6.78
C ALA A 123 4.78 -4.73 -7.19
N ALA A 124 5.91 -4.24 -7.71
CA ALA A 124 7.04 -5.08 -8.11
C ALA A 124 7.61 -5.88 -6.93
N GLU A 125 7.76 -5.26 -5.76
CA GLU A 125 8.22 -5.94 -4.55
C GLU A 125 7.25 -7.03 -4.07
N ILE A 126 5.94 -6.79 -4.15
CA ILE A 126 4.91 -7.80 -3.83
C ILE A 126 5.00 -9.00 -4.79
N TRP A 127 5.25 -8.75 -6.07
CA TRP A 127 5.35 -9.81 -7.08
C TRP A 127 6.62 -10.64 -6.95
N ILE A 128 7.72 -10.04 -6.50
CA ILE A 128 9.00 -10.72 -6.27
C ILE A 128 9.00 -11.45 -4.92
N ALA A 129 8.18 -11.02 -3.96
CA ALA A 129 8.09 -11.64 -2.64
C ALA A 129 7.66 -13.13 -2.70
N GLU A 130 8.31 -13.97 -1.90
CA GLU A 130 8.02 -15.40 -1.83
C GLU A 130 6.56 -15.67 -1.40
N PRO A 131 5.92 -16.74 -1.94
CA PRO A 131 4.57 -17.11 -1.57
C PRO A 131 4.46 -17.42 -0.07
N THR A 132 3.40 -16.94 0.56
CA THR A 132 3.16 -17.18 1.99
C THR A 132 2.83 -18.65 2.25
N LYS A 133 3.02 -19.12 3.48
CA LYS A 133 2.73 -20.52 3.84
C LYS A 133 1.28 -20.90 3.57
N SER A 134 0.36 -19.96 3.78
CA SER A 134 -1.07 -20.11 3.47
C SER A 134 -1.34 -20.25 1.98
N GLU A 135 -0.65 -19.50 1.12
CA GLU A 135 -0.75 -19.63 -0.34
C GLU A 135 -0.20 -20.96 -0.83
N VAL A 136 0.93 -21.42 -0.27
CA VAL A 136 1.50 -22.74 -0.57
C VAL A 136 0.52 -23.85 -0.18
N GLU A 137 -0.14 -23.74 0.98
CA GLU A 137 -1.16 -24.70 1.41
C GLU A 137 -2.42 -24.66 0.52
N LEU A 138 -2.84 -23.47 0.07
CA LEU A 138 -3.93 -23.31 -0.89
C LEU A 138 -3.60 -23.96 -2.23
N GLN A 139 -2.39 -23.74 -2.74
CA GLN A 139 -1.91 -24.33 -3.98
C GLN A 139 -1.86 -25.87 -3.89
N SER A 140 -1.40 -26.43 -2.76
CA SER A 140 -1.41 -27.88 -2.57
C SER A 140 -2.83 -28.45 -2.53
N ARG A 141 -3.76 -27.78 -1.83
CA ARG A 141 -5.19 -28.20 -1.79
C ARG A 141 -5.85 -28.12 -3.17
N ILE A 142 -5.61 -27.06 -3.94
CA ILE A 142 -6.11 -26.91 -5.31
C ILE A 142 -5.57 -28.03 -6.20
N LYS A 143 -4.28 -28.36 -6.08
CA LYS A 143 -3.66 -29.45 -6.83
C LYS A 143 -4.28 -30.81 -6.49
N GLU A 144 -4.51 -31.10 -5.20
CA GLU A 144 -5.18 -32.32 -4.76
C GLU A 144 -6.62 -32.41 -5.29
N LEU A 145 -7.37 -31.31 -5.28
CA LEU A 145 -8.73 -31.26 -5.81
C LEU A 145 -8.76 -31.52 -7.32
N ASN A 146 -7.88 -30.86 -8.08
CA ASN A 146 -7.77 -31.10 -9.52
C ASN A 146 -7.43 -32.56 -9.84
N GLN A 147 -6.53 -33.16 -9.06
CA GLN A 147 -6.16 -34.56 -9.22
C GLN A 147 -7.32 -35.52 -8.92
N LYS A 148 -8.17 -35.20 -7.93
CA LYS A 148 -9.41 -35.94 -7.63
C LYS A 148 -10.44 -35.79 -8.75
N ILE A 149 -10.63 -34.58 -9.29
CA ILE A 149 -11.56 -34.30 -10.39
C ILE A 149 -11.15 -35.07 -11.65
N ASP A 150 -9.87 -35.02 -12.03
CA ASP A 150 -9.33 -35.77 -13.17
C ASP A 150 -9.50 -37.29 -13.00
N GLY A 151 -9.38 -37.78 -11.76
CA GLY A 151 -9.63 -39.19 -11.43
C GLY A 151 -11.10 -39.60 -11.56
N ILE A 152 -12.04 -38.67 -11.36
CA ILE A 152 -13.48 -38.90 -11.56
C ILE A 152 -13.84 -38.83 -13.05
N LEU A 153 -13.29 -37.87 -13.79
CA LEU A 153 -13.57 -37.67 -15.22
C LEU A 153 -12.99 -38.77 -16.13
N LYS A 154 -12.01 -39.54 -15.64
CA LYS A 154 -11.40 -40.68 -16.37
C LYS A 154 -12.07 -42.04 -16.10
N LYS A 155 -13.11 -42.09 -15.26
CA LYS A 155 -13.94 -43.29 -15.01
C LYS A 155 -15.25 -43.19 -15.78
#